data_AF-H6BD34-F1
#
_entry.id   AF-H6BD34-F1
#
_cell.length_a   1.000
_cell.length_b   1.000
_cell.length_c   1.000
_cell.angle_alpha   90.00
_cell.angle_beta   90.00
_cell.angle_gamma   90.00
#
_symmetry.space_group_name_H-M   'P 1'
#
loop_
_entity.id
_entity.type
_entity.pdbx_description
1 polymer ?
#
loop_
_entity_poly.entity_id
_entity_poly.type
_entity_poly.pdbx_seq_one_letter_code
_entity_poly.pdbx_strand_id
1 'polypeptide(L)' 'TSAGPNGTPSICHFVSHLLNILSLFSACPPGLFGGNCSFPCRYPYFGILCMDECKCDRSLCDVITGCPEKPTTVKGK' A
#
# COMPACT_ATOMS: atom_id res chain seq x y z
N THR A 1 22.27 -20.73 -35.33
CA THR A 1 21.12 -19.87 -35.66
C THR A 1 20.92 -18.86 -34.54
N SER A 2 21.07 -17.58 -34.90
CA SER A 2 20.69 -16.31 -34.23
C SER A 2 19.35 -16.35 -33.46
N ALA A 3 18.97 -15.49 -32.48
CA ALA A 3 19.50 -14.30 -31.80
C ALA A 3 18.62 -14.06 -30.51
N GLY A 4 19.11 -13.30 -29.51
CA GLY A 4 18.53 -13.10 -28.14
C GLY A 4 17.29 -12.19 -28.04
N PRO A 5 17.06 -11.38 -26.97
CA PRO A 5 17.62 -11.34 -25.60
C PRO A 5 16.51 -11.38 -24.50
N ASN A 6 16.87 -11.11 -23.23
CA ASN A 6 16.04 -10.91 -22.01
C ASN A 6 16.14 -12.04 -20.99
N GLY A 7 17.23 -12.01 -20.22
CA GLY A 7 17.27 -12.64 -18.92
C GLY A 7 16.24 -12.01 -17.99
N THR A 8 15.35 -12.83 -17.45
CA THR A 8 14.84 -12.59 -16.10
C THR A 8 15.67 -13.49 -15.19
N PRO A 9 16.56 -12.95 -14.33
CA PRO A 9 17.00 -13.74 -13.20
C PRO A 9 15.73 -14.13 -12.42
N SER A 10 15.73 -15.29 -11.76
CA SER A 10 14.67 -15.74 -10.86
C SER A 10 14.60 -14.86 -9.60
N ILE A 11 14.38 -13.55 -9.80
CA ILE A 11 14.27 -12.49 -8.79
C ILE A 11 13.08 -12.79 -7.87
N CYS A 12 12.08 -13.54 -8.34
CA CYS A 12 10.89 -13.94 -7.57
C CYS A 12 11.21 -14.75 -6.30
N HIS A 13 12.31 -15.52 -6.27
CA HIS A 13 12.68 -16.32 -5.08
C HIS A 13 13.58 -15.55 -4.09
N PHE A 14 14.35 -14.57 -4.57
CA PHE A 14 15.17 -13.71 -3.70
C PHE A 14 14.34 -12.57 -3.09
N VAL A 15 13.33 -12.04 -3.79
CA VAL A 15 12.40 -11.04 -3.22
C VAL A 15 11.51 -11.64 -2.13
N SER A 16 11.20 -12.93 -2.20
CA SER A 16 10.39 -13.60 -1.17
C SER A 16 11.13 -13.71 0.16
N HIS A 17 12.45 -13.96 0.14
CA HIS A 17 13.28 -13.97 1.35
C HIS A 17 13.57 -12.55 1.87
N LEU A 18 13.73 -11.57 0.97
CA LEU A 18 13.93 -10.16 1.33
C LEU A 18 12.65 -9.52 1.89
N LEU A 19 11.47 -9.85 1.36
CA LEU A 19 10.15 -9.47 1.88
C LEU A 19 9.85 -10.13 3.23
N ASN A 20 10.40 -11.33 3.49
CA ASN A 20 10.29 -11.97 4.80
C ASN A 20 11.15 -11.25 5.86
N ILE A 21 12.33 -10.73 5.49
CA ILE A 21 13.19 -9.91 6.36
C ILE A 21 12.58 -8.51 6.60
N LEU A 22 11.94 -7.92 5.60
CA LEU A 22 11.20 -6.65 5.73
C LEU A 22 9.89 -6.77 6.53
N SER A 23 9.36 -7.99 6.70
CA SER A 23 8.17 -8.28 7.52
C SER A 23 8.45 -8.37 9.03
N LEU A 24 9.68 -8.11 9.49
CA LEU A 24 10.01 -8.07 10.93
C LEU A 24 9.58 -6.77 11.62
N PHE A 25 9.24 -5.73 10.87
CA PHE A 25 8.55 -4.59 11.45
C PHE A 25 7.06 -4.95 11.44
N SER A 26 6.51 -5.34 12.59
CA SER A 26 5.08 -5.56 12.76
C SER A 26 4.34 -4.25 12.47
N ALA A 27 4.10 -3.96 11.20
CA ALA A 27 3.31 -2.83 10.79
C ALA A 27 1.91 -3.07 11.34
N CYS A 28 1.37 -2.05 12.01
CA CYS A 28 0.00 -2.11 12.47
C CYS A 28 -0.95 -2.38 11.30
N PRO A 29 -2.10 -3.03 11.56
CA PRO A 29 -3.12 -3.14 10.54
C PRO A 29 -3.43 -1.76 9.96
N PRO A 30 -3.72 -1.67 8.65
CA PRO A 30 -3.99 -0.40 8.00
C PRO A 30 -5.06 0.38 8.75
N GLY A 31 -4.85 1.69 8.91
CA GLY A 31 -5.70 2.55 9.71
C GLY A 31 -5.31 2.67 11.19
N LEU A 32 -4.27 1.98 11.66
CA LEU A 32 -3.78 2.05 13.05
C LEU A 32 -2.27 2.34 13.11
N PHE A 33 -1.83 2.96 14.20
CA PHE A 33 -0.43 3.29 14.48
C PHE A 33 -0.10 3.31 15.99
N GLY A 34 1.19 3.50 16.29
CA GLY A 34 1.73 3.62 17.64
C GLY A 34 1.97 2.29 18.35
N GLY A 35 2.32 2.35 19.64
CA GLY A 35 2.58 1.17 20.45
C GLY A 35 1.37 0.24 20.49
N ASN A 36 1.56 -1.02 20.11
CA ASN A 36 0.50 -2.03 20.08
C ASN A 36 -0.71 -1.66 19.19
N CYS A 37 -0.53 -0.78 18.19
CA CYS A 37 -1.58 -0.42 17.24
C CYS A 37 -2.84 0.17 17.89
N SER A 38 -2.68 0.89 19.00
CA SER A 38 -3.79 1.43 19.77
C SER A 38 -4.37 2.74 19.23
N PHE A 39 -3.71 3.40 18.29
CA PHE A 39 -4.14 4.72 17.81
C PHE A 39 -4.64 4.64 16.37
N PRO A 40 -5.88 5.08 16.07
CA PRO A 40 -6.37 5.16 14.70
C PRO A 40 -5.70 6.31 13.95
N CYS A 41 -5.48 6.14 12.64
CA CYS A 41 -4.93 7.19 11.79
C CYS A 41 -5.72 8.49 11.92
N ARG A 42 -4.99 9.59 12.07
CA ARG A 42 -5.58 10.92 12.17
C ARG A 42 -5.74 11.49 10.77
N TYR A 43 -6.91 12.03 10.46
CA TYR A 43 -7.11 12.82 9.24
C TYR A 43 -6.00 13.89 9.10
N PRO A 44 -5.39 14.04 7.91
CA PRO A 44 -5.80 13.49 6.61
C PRO A 44 -5.22 12.12 6.25
N TYR A 45 -4.62 11.38 7.18
CA TYR A 45 -3.86 10.18 6.86
C TYR A 45 -4.66 8.87 6.93
N PHE A 46 -4.29 7.90 6.10
CA PHE A 46 -4.88 6.56 6.03
C PHE A 46 -3.84 5.49 5.59
N GLY A 47 -4.24 4.23 5.55
CA GLY A 47 -3.43 3.13 5.01
C GLY A 47 -2.44 2.56 6.01
N ILE A 48 -1.40 1.88 5.51
CA ILE A 48 -0.39 1.23 6.35
C ILE A 48 0.43 2.31 7.05
N LEU A 49 0.50 2.25 8.38
CA LEU A 49 1.21 3.24 9.22
C LEU A 49 0.79 4.70 8.96
N CYS A 50 -0.41 4.92 8.42
CA CYS A 50 -0.91 6.25 8.06
C CYS A 50 0.01 7.00 7.07
N MET A 51 0.63 6.29 6.12
CA MET A 51 1.54 6.91 5.14
C MET A 51 0.83 7.56 3.94
N ASP A 52 -0.44 7.23 3.71
CA ASP A 52 -1.23 7.80 2.62
C ASP A 52 -2.09 8.97 3.10
N GLU A 53 -2.41 9.90 2.20
CA GLU A 53 -3.20 11.11 2.51
C GLU A 53 -4.51 11.15 1.71
N CYS A 54 -5.63 11.34 2.40
CA CYS A 54 -6.94 11.53 1.83
C CYS A 54 -7.07 12.86 1.09
N LYS A 55 -7.54 12.79 -0.16
CA LYS A 55 -7.84 13.95 -1.03
C LYS A 55 -9.35 14.20 -1.17
N CYS A 56 -10.08 14.01 -0.09
CA CYS A 56 -11.53 14.15 0.01
C CYS A 56 -11.89 14.72 1.40
N ASP A 57 -13.14 15.12 1.58
CA ASP A 57 -13.64 15.55 2.89
C ASP A 57 -13.41 14.49 3.96
N ARG A 58 -13.17 14.95 5.20
CA ARG A 58 -12.95 14.09 6.37
C ARG A 58 -14.06 13.05 6.56
N SER A 59 -15.29 13.39 6.22
CA SER A 59 -16.45 12.49 6.33
C SER A 59 -16.43 11.33 5.33
N LEU A 60 -15.63 11.43 4.27
CA LEU A 60 -15.48 10.43 3.21
C LEU A 60 -14.13 9.69 3.27
N CYS A 61 -13.23 10.13 4.15
CA CYS A 61 -11.91 9.54 4.31
C CYS A 61 -11.99 8.36 5.29
N ASP A 62 -11.94 7.15 4.74
CA ASP A 62 -11.79 5.93 5.53
C ASP A 62 -10.33 5.74 5.95
N VAL A 63 -10.09 5.36 7.21
CA VAL A 63 -8.71 5.21 7.73
C VAL A 63 -7.96 4.03 7.12
N ILE A 64 -8.67 3.07 6.53
CA ILE A 64 -8.12 1.87 5.90
C ILE A 64 -7.98 2.07 4.40
N THR A 65 -9.06 2.48 3.72
CA THR A 65 -9.12 2.55 2.25
C THR A 65 -8.93 3.95 1.67
N GLY A 66 -8.97 4.98 2.50
CA GLY A 66 -8.87 6.37 2.06
C GLY A 66 -10.17 6.90 1.47
N CYS A 67 -10.08 7.63 0.37
CA CYS A 67 -11.25 8.21 -0.28
C CYS A 67 -12.00 7.19 -1.14
N PRO A 68 -13.35 7.25 -1.22
CA PRO A 68 -14.10 6.43 -2.15
C PRO A 68 -13.60 6.67 -3.57
N GLU A 69 -13.43 5.59 -4.31
CA GLU A 69 -13.18 5.65 -5.75
C GLU A 69 -14.35 6.40 -6.35
N LYS A 70 -14.12 7.64 -6.81
CA LYS A 70 -15.09 8.31 -7.68
C LYS A 70 -15.22 7.34 -8.85
N PRO A 71 -16.43 6.95 -9.30
CA PRO A 71 -16.56 6.20 -10.54
C PRO A 71 -15.95 7.08 -11.62
N THR A 72 -14.69 6.80 -11.94
CA THR A 72 -14.02 7.42 -13.05
C THR A 72 -14.81 6.88 -14.22
N THR A 73 -15.68 7.72 -14.77
CA THR A 73 -16.21 7.52 -16.11
C THR A 73 -15.00 7.14 -16.95
N VAL A 74 -14.86 5.85 -17.23
CA VAL A 74 -13.82 5.33 -18.08
C VAL A 74 -14.12 5.99 -19.41
N LYS A 75 -13.46 7.11 -19.70
CA LYS A 75 -13.35 7.58 -21.08
C LYS A 75 -12.45 6.56 -21.74
N GLY A 76 -13.09 5.48 -22.20
CA GLY A 76 -12.52 4.56 -23.16
C GLY A 76 -11.99 5.37 -24.32
N LYS A 77 -10.73 5.10 -24.66
CA LYS A 77 -10.14 5.51 -25.92
C LYS A 77 -9.66 4.24 -26.60
#